data_AF-A0A561SZR3-F1
#
_entry.id   AF-A0A561SZR3-F1
#
_cell.length_a   1.000
_cell.length_b   1.000
_cell.length_c   1.000
_cell.angle_alpha   90.00
_cell.angle_beta   90.00
_cell.angle_gamma   90.00
#
_symmetry.space_group_name_H-M   'P 1'
#
loop_
_entity.id
_entity.type
_entity.pdbx_description
1 polymer ?
#
loop_
_entity_poly.entity_id
_entity_poly.type
_entity_poly.pdbx_seq_one_letter_code
_entity_poly.pdbx_strand_id
1 'polypeptide(L)'
;MSRATRVLGFPWPVLIGLAALAAPRVVLHDLGLIEEGSFVNGLLVFVPPASWIATVLWKRPRRPFATVVVIGAIYGVFLALGHQLLWDTAFGGDAPALGGELAGTGPAVEDGTLRTAAVISSLVTGTLVGVVTGAIAVLLCRLVPAMPADGTDIDDTRDRRGASGVDALLRPPGSRRPGIPHAPGDTDDSVS
;
A
#
# COMPACT_ATOMS: atom_id res chain seq x y z
N MET A 1 10.20 -14.03 7.14
CA MET A 1 9.33 -12.96 6.60
C MET A 1 9.98 -11.60 6.85
N SER A 2 10.22 -10.81 5.80
CA SER A 2 10.87 -9.50 5.90
C SER A 2 10.05 -8.49 6.69
N ARG A 3 10.70 -7.59 7.44
CA ARG A 3 10.05 -6.57 8.30
C ARG A 3 9.07 -5.69 7.53
N ALA A 4 9.36 -5.40 6.25
CA ALA A 4 8.50 -4.65 5.35
C ALA A 4 7.12 -5.31 5.11
N THR A 5 7.08 -6.64 4.96
CA THR A 5 5.82 -7.38 4.75
C THR A 5 4.89 -7.24 5.95
N ARG A 6 5.44 -7.19 7.17
CA ARG A 6 4.67 -6.95 8.41
C ARG A 6 4.09 -5.55 8.50
N VAL A 7 4.73 -4.55 7.89
CA VAL A 7 4.32 -3.14 8.01
C VAL A 7 3.41 -2.72 6.85
N LEU A 8 3.71 -3.13 5.62
CA LEU A 8 3.02 -2.73 4.39
C LEU A 8 1.96 -3.75 3.93
N GLY A 9 1.93 -4.95 4.52
CA GLY A 9 0.94 -5.99 4.21
C GLY A 9 1.18 -6.77 2.91
N PHE A 10 2.22 -6.42 2.13
CA PHE A 10 2.58 -7.08 0.88
C PHE A 10 4.08 -7.36 0.81
N PRO A 11 4.49 -8.44 0.12
CA PRO A 11 5.90 -8.71 -0.15
C PRO A 11 6.41 -7.76 -1.25
N TRP A 12 7.71 -7.46 -1.23
CA TRP A 12 8.36 -6.53 -2.17
C TRP A 12 8.07 -6.80 -3.65
N PRO A 13 8.10 -8.05 -4.15
CA PRO A 13 7.81 -8.33 -5.56
C PRO A 13 6.41 -7.87 -5.99
N VAL A 14 5.42 -7.92 -5.10
CA VAL A 14 4.06 -7.45 -5.41
C VAL A 14 4.02 -5.93 -5.51
N LEU A 15 4.73 -5.21 -4.62
CA LEU A 15 4.80 -3.75 -4.68
C LEU A 15 5.48 -3.29 -5.98
N ILE A 16 6.56 -3.97 -6.35
CA ILE A 16 7.30 -3.71 -7.60
C ILE A 16 6.42 -4.02 -8.81
N GLY A 17 5.73 -5.17 -8.82
CA GLY A 17 4.82 -5.56 -9.91
C GLY A 17 3.67 -4.58 -10.09
N LEU A 18 3.04 -4.14 -8.99
CA LEU A 18 1.98 -3.12 -9.04
C LEU A 18 2.49 -1.80 -9.61
N ALA A 19 3.67 -1.34 -9.16
CA ALA A 19 4.29 -0.12 -9.71
C ALA A 19 4.62 -0.28 -11.20
N ALA A 20 5.10 -1.47 -11.60
CA ALA A 20 5.49 -1.76 -12.97
C ALA A 20 4.30 -1.75 -13.95
N LEU A 21 3.06 -1.94 -13.49
CA LEU A 21 1.86 -1.80 -14.33
C LEU A 21 1.74 -0.40 -14.97
N ALA A 22 2.31 0.62 -14.33
CA ALA A 22 2.30 1.99 -14.86
C ALA A 22 3.48 2.28 -15.82
N ALA A 23 4.51 1.42 -15.84
CA ALA A 23 5.71 1.62 -16.66
C ALA A 23 5.47 1.58 -18.18
N PRO A 24 4.61 0.69 -18.74
CA PRO A 24 4.33 0.68 -20.18
C PRO A 24 3.85 2.02 -20.72
N ARG A 25 3.07 2.77 -19.93
CA ARG A 25 2.61 4.10 -20.31
C ARG A 25 3.77 5.03 -20.60
N VAL A 26 4.79 5.03 -19.73
CA VAL A 26 5.95 5.91 -19.85
C VAL A 26 6.67 5.66 -21.16
N VAL A 27 6.96 4.38 -21.45
CA VAL A 27 7.66 3.99 -22.67
C VAL A 27 6.86 4.39 -23.91
N LEU A 28 5.56 4.08 -23.96
CA LEU A 28 4.75 4.39 -25.14
C LEU A 28 4.50 5.89 -25.30
N HIS A 29 4.37 6.64 -24.20
CA HIS A 29 4.19 8.09 -24.22
C HIS A 29 5.47 8.80 -24.68
N ASP A 30 6.64 8.42 -24.13
CA ASP A 30 7.92 9.05 -24.48
C ASP A 30 8.35 8.73 -25.91
N LEU A 31 7.93 7.59 -26.46
CA LEU A 31 8.11 7.27 -27.88
C LEU A 31 7.11 7.98 -28.80
N GLY A 32 6.17 8.76 -28.26
CA GLY A 32 5.13 9.43 -29.02
C GLY A 32 4.14 8.48 -29.71
N LEU A 33 4.08 7.20 -29.28
CA LEU A 33 3.23 6.18 -29.89
C LEU A 33 1.77 6.29 -29.47
N ILE A 34 1.49 7.02 -28.39
CA ILE A 34 0.14 7.25 -27.90
C ILE A 34 -0.16 8.74 -27.96
N GLU A 35 -1.24 9.06 -28.68
CA GLU A 35 -1.79 10.41 -28.71
C GLU A 35 -2.47 10.76 -27.40
N GLU A 36 -2.20 11.97 -26.91
CA GLU A 36 -2.91 12.56 -25.78
C GLU A 36 -4.41 12.65 -26.08
N GLY A 37 -5.26 12.28 -25.11
CA GLY A 37 -6.71 12.20 -25.30
C GLY A 37 -7.24 10.91 -25.95
N SER A 38 -6.38 10.02 -26.45
CA SER A 38 -6.81 8.71 -26.94
C SER A 38 -7.35 7.81 -25.82
N PHE A 39 -8.24 6.88 -26.18
CA PHE A 39 -8.78 5.89 -25.24
C PHE A 39 -7.68 5.04 -24.59
N VAL A 40 -6.65 4.67 -25.37
CA VAL A 40 -5.50 3.88 -24.89
C VAL A 40 -4.69 4.65 -23.85
N ASN A 41 -4.45 5.95 -24.05
CA ASN A 41 -3.82 6.80 -23.04
C ASN A 41 -4.64 6.81 -21.75
N GLY A 42 -5.97 7.02 -21.87
CA GLY A 42 -6.87 7.01 -20.72
C GLY A 42 -6.77 5.71 -19.93
N LEU A 43 -6.81 4.57 -20.61
CA LEU A 43 -6.69 3.26 -19.95
C LEU A 43 -5.37 3.14 -19.20
N LEU A 44 -4.25 3.51 -19.82
CA LEU A 44 -2.92 3.43 -19.20
C LEU A 44 -2.71 4.44 -18.06
N VAL A 45 -3.45 5.56 -18.05
CA VAL A 45 -3.46 6.52 -16.95
C VAL A 45 -4.23 5.99 -15.76
N PHE A 46 -5.42 5.41 -15.97
CA PHE A 46 -6.33 5.08 -14.87
C PHE A 46 -6.20 3.64 -14.35
N VAL A 47 -5.84 2.68 -15.20
CA VAL A 47 -5.73 1.26 -14.81
C VAL A 47 -4.70 1.03 -13.70
N PRO A 48 -3.47 1.59 -13.76
CA PRO A 48 -2.50 1.32 -12.71
C PRO A 48 -2.95 1.87 -11.34
N PRO A 49 -3.34 3.15 -11.17
CA PRO A 49 -3.85 3.64 -9.89
C PRO A 49 -5.09 2.88 -9.40
N ALA A 50 -6.02 2.54 -10.30
CA ALA A 50 -7.21 1.76 -9.96
C ALA A 50 -6.83 0.36 -9.44
N SER A 51 -5.85 -0.30 -10.05
CA SER A 51 -5.35 -1.60 -9.61
C SER A 51 -4.72 -1.54 -8.20
N TRP A 52 -4.00 -0.45 -7.88
CA TRP A 52 -3.41 -0.25 -6.56
C TRP A 52 -4.49 -0.10 -5.50
N ILE A 53 -5.51 0.71 -5.77
CA ILE A 53 -6.68 0.90 -4.91
C ILE A 53 -7.40 -0.44 -4.71
N ALA A 54 -7.72 -1.15 -5.80
CA ALA A 54 -8.42 -2.44 -5.75
C ALA A 54 -7.67 -3.46 -4.89
N THR A 55 -6.35 -3.54 -5.05
CA THR A 55 -5.49 -4.45 -4.29
C THR A 55 -5.51 -4.14 -2.80
N VAL A 56 -5.50 -2.85 -2.43
CA VAL A 56 -5.60 -2.41 -1.04
C VAL A 56 -6.99 -2.65 -0.46
N LEU A 57 -8.06 -2.41 -1.22
CA LEU A 57 -9.44 -2.69 -0.80
C LEU A 57 -9.68 -4.18 -0.57
N TRP A 58 -9.08 -5.04 -1.40
CA TRP A 58 -9.16 -6.49 -1.23
C TRP A 58 -8.40 -6.94 0.01
N LYS A 59 -7.10 -6.65 0.12
CA LYS A 59 -6.27 -7.22 1.19
C LYS A 59 -6.37 -6.48 2.52
N ARG A 60 -6.86 -5.24 2.52
CA ARG A 60 -6.96 -4.34 3.69
C ARG A 60 -5.70 -4.37 4.57
N PRO A 61 -4.52 -4.00 4.02
CA PRO A 61 -3.29 -3.95 4.80
C PRO A 61 -3.44 -3.00 5.99
N ARG A 62 -2.68 -3.23 7.05
CA ARG A 62 -2.73 -2.43 8.30
C ARG A 62 -2.43 -0.93 8.08
N ARG A 63 -1.72 -0.58 7.00
CA ARG A 63 -1.35 0.79 6.64
C ARG A 63 -1.63 1.07 5.15
N PRO A 64 -2.90 1.17 4.72
CA PRO A 64 -3.28 1.26 3.31
C PRO A 64 -2.67 2.47 2.61
N PHE A 65 -2.69 3.64 3.25
CA PHE A 65 -2.05 4.85 2.72
C PHE A 65 -0.55 4.65 2.43
N ALA A 66 0.20 4.18 3.43
CA ALA A 66 1.65 4.01 3.29
C ALA A 66 1.99 2.98 2.21
N THR A 67 1.21 1.90 2.08
CA THR A 67 1.40 0.91 1.02
C THR A 67 1.29 1.55 -0.37
N VAL A 68 0.27 2.36 -0.63
CA VAL A 68 0.09 3.01 -1.93
C VAL A 68 1.15 4.08 -2.20
N VAL A 69 1.54 4.86 -1.18
CA VAL A 69 2.63 5.84 -1.32
C VAL A 69 3.94 5.15 -1.70
N VAL A 70 4.25 4.01 -1.09
CA VAL A 70 5.45 3.23 -1.46
C VAL A 70 5.37 2.73 -2.90
N ILE A 71 4.20 2.24 -3.36
CA ILE A 71 4.01 1.85 -4.77
C ILE A 71 4.24 3.06 -5.70
N GLY A 72 3.69 4.23 -5.36
CA GLY A 72 3.90 5.48 -6.11
C GLY A 72 5.36 5.92 -6.14
N ALA A 73 6.09 5.78 -5.04
CA ALA A 73 7.53 6.08 -4.99
C ALA A 73 8.35 5.13 -5.89
N ILE A 74 8.05 3.83 -5.89
CA ILE A 74 8.68 2.85 -6.80
C ILE A 74 8.33 3.20 -8.26
N TYR A 75 7.08 3.59 -8.52
CA TYR A 75 6.68 4.08 -9.84
C TYR A 75 7.46 5.34 -10.25
N GLY A 76 7.72 6.28 -9.34
CA GLY A 76 8.57 7.44 -9.59
C GLY A 76 10.00 7.07 -10.00
N VAL A 77 10.53 5.98 -9.47
CA VAL A 77 11.82 5.42 -9.92
C VAL A 77 11.71 4.88 -11.34
N PHE A 78 10.63 4.16 -11.68
CA PHE A 78 10.40 3.71 -13.05
C PHE A 78 10.20 4.85 -14.05
N LEU A 79 9.53 5.94 -13.65
CA LEU A 79 9.46 7.17 -14.45
C LEU A 79 10.86 7.73 -14.73
N ALA A 80 11.67 7.88 -13.68
CA ALA A 80 13.02 8.41 -13.80
C ALA A 80 13.86 7.53 -14.74
N LEU A 81 13.81 6.20 -14.57
CA LEU A 81 14.51 5.26 -15.44
C LEU A 81 14.02 5.33 -16.88
N GLY A 82 12.71 5.42 -17.11
CA GLY A 82 12.12 5.59 -18.44
C GLY A 82 12.68 6.81 -19.14
N HIS A 83 12.59 7.98 -18.50
CA HIS A 83 13.12 9.22 -19.07
C HIS A 83 14.63 9.19 -19.30
N GLN A 84 15.41 8.59 -18.39
CA GLN A 84 16.87 8.49 -18.58
C GLN A 84 17.25 7.54 -19.71
N LEU A 85 16.54 6.42 -19.87
CA LEU A 85 16.78 5.43 -20.92
C LEU A 85 16.29 5.90 -22.29
N LEU A 86 15.18 6.65 -22.33
CA LEU A 86 14.58 7.14 -23.57
C LEU A 86 15.00 8.57 -23.92
N TRP A 87 15.86 9.21 -23.12
CA TRP A 87 16.26 10.62 -23.26
C TRP A 87 16.62 11.01 -24.69
N ASP A 88 17.58 10.30 -25.29
CA ASP A 88 18.10 10.62 -26.62
C ASP A 88 17.05 10.36 -27.71
N THR A 89 16.16 9.40 -27.48
CA THR A 89 15.07 9.08 -28.41
C THR A 89 13.97 10.13 -28.35
N ALA A 90 13.63 10.61 -27.16
CA ALA A 90 12.59 11.61 -26.94
C ALA A 90 12.98 12.99 -27.52
N PHE A 91 14.28 13.32 -27.54
CA PHE A 91 14.76 14.61 -28.03
C PHE A 91 15.48 14.55 -29.39
N GLY A 92 15.69 13.36 -29.96
CA GLY A 92 16.28 13.22 -31.30
C GLY A 92 17.69 13.80 -31.46
N GLY A 93 18.43 13.99 -30.36
CA GLY A 93 19.73 14.66 -30.33
C GLY A 93 19.68 16.18 -30.12
N ASP A 94 18.50 16.80 -30.14
CA ASP A 94 18.27 18.23 -29.92
C ASP A 94 17.60 18.46 -28.56
N ALA A 95 18.34 18.16 -27.48
CA ALA A 95 17.85 18.39 -26.13
C ALA A 95 17.54 19.89 -25.88
N PRO A 96 16.51 20.21 -25.08
CA PRO A 96 16.15 21.59 -24.78
C PRO A 96 17.34 22.34 -24.17
N ALA A 97 17.53 23.60 -24.57
CA ALA A 97 18.56 24.44 -23.97
C ALA A 97 18.06 25.08 -22.65
N LEU A 98 18.95 25.21 -21.66
CA LEU A 98 18.76 26.01 -20.47
C LEU A 98 18.72 27.50 -20.86
N GLY A 99 17.75 28.21 -20.29
CA GLY A 99 17.60 29.65 -20.47
C GLY A 99 18.19 30.46 -19.31
N GLY A 100 18.15 31.80 -19.45
CA GLY A 100 18.55 32.73 -18.39
C GLY A 100 20.04 32.69 -18.09
N GLU A 101 20.41 32.76 -16.81
CA GLU A 101 21.80 32.78 -16.32
C GLU A 101 22.60 31.50 -16.65
N LEU A 102 21.92 30.43 -17.07
CA LEU A 102 22.53 29.15 -17.44
C LEU A 102 22.62 28.95 -18.97
N ALA A 103 22.17 29.93 -19.75
CA ALA A 103 22.24 29.88 -21.20
C ALA A 103 23.71 29.87 -21.68
N GLY A 104 24.01 28.99 -22.63
CA GLY A 104 25.36 28.88 -23.19
C GLY A 104 26.38 28.22 -22.25
N THR A 105 25.92 27.59 -21.17
CA THR A 105 26.76 26.65 -20.41
C THR A 105 27.20 25.48 -21.30
N GLY A 106 28.28 24.80 -20.93
CA GLY A 106 28.79 23.69 -21.74
C GLY A 106 27.73 22.57 -21.90
N PRO A 107 27.64 21.90 -23.07
CA PRO A 107 26.59 20.92 -23.34
C PRO A 107 26.44 19.81 -22.29
N ALA A 108 27.55 19.39 -21.67
CA ALA A 108 27.54 18.38 -20.62
C ALA A 108 26.90 18.86 -19.30
N VAL A 109 27.05 20.14 -18.96
CA VAL A 109 26.44 20.73 -17.75
C VAL A 109 24.94 20.91 -17.95
N GLU A 110 24.55 21.32 -19.14
CA GLU A 110 23.18 21.52 -19.56
C GLU A 110 22.38 20.21 -19.53
N ASP A 111 22.86 19.19 -20.23
CA ASP A 111 22.26 17.86 -20.25
C ASP A 111 22.21 17.23 -18.85
N GLY A 112 23.30 17.30 -18.09
CA GLY A 112 23.36 16.79 -16.71
C GLY A 112 22.36 17.46 -15.76
N THR A 113 22.16 18.77 -15.90
CA THR A 113 21.19 19.53 -15.10
C THR A 113 19.76 19.12 -15.43
N LEU A 114 19.42 19.05 -16.72
CA LEU A 114 18.09 18.67 -17.18
C LEU A 114 17.74 17.22 -16.81
N ARG A 115 18.68 16.30 -16.97
CA ARG A 115 18.50 14.90 -16.55
C ARG A 115 18.28 14.79 -15.05
N THR A 116 19.05 15.53 -14.25
CA THR A 116 18.89 15.55 -12.79
C THR A 116 17.52 16.12 -12.39
N ALA A 117 17.11 17.22 -13.02
CA ALA A 117 15.79 17.81 -12.81
C ALA A 117 14.66 16.82 -13.17
N ALA A 118 14.80 16.09 -14.28
CA ALA A 118 13.85 15.07 -14.70
C ALA A 118 13.75 13.91 -13.70
N VAL A 119 14.88 13.46 -13.13
CA VAL A 119 14.88 12.43 -12.07
C VAL A 119 14.13 12.92 -10.83
N ILE A 120 14.44 14.13 -10.35
CA ILE A 120 13.76 14.70 -9.17
C ILE A 120 12.26 14.86 -9.44
N SER A 121 11.90 15.41 -10.59
CA SER A 121 10.50 15.59 -11.00
C SER A 121 9.74 14.26 -11.08
N SER A 122 10.39 13.22 -11.61
CA SER A 122 9.83 11.87 -11.70
C SER A 122 9.51 11.27 -10.33
N LEU A 123 10.45 11.40 -9.39
CA LEU A 123 10.27 10.93 -8.01
C LEU A 123 9.15 11.68 -7.29
N VAL A 124 9.11 13.01 -7.44
CA VAL A 124 8.04 13.85 -6.86
C VAL A 124 6.70 13.48 -7.48
N THR A 125 6.62 13.36 -8.80
CA THR A 125 5.41 13.01 -9.54
C THR A 125 4.88 11.64 -9.10
N GLY A 126 5.71 10.60 -9.11
CA GLY A 126 5.30 9.26 -8.68
C GLY A 126 4.83 9.24 -7.21
N THR A 127 5.54 9.96 -6.34
CA THR A 127 5.15 10.07 -4.92
C THR A 127 3.82 10.79 -4.75
N LEU A 128 3.59 11.90 -5.45
CA LEU A 128 2.33 12.65 -5.40
C LEU A 128 1.16 11.80 -5.92
N VAL A 129 1.36 11.07 -7.02
CA VAL A 129 0.36 10.10 -7.52
C VAL A 129 0.06 9.05 -6.44
N GLY A 130 1.08 8.53 -5.76
CA GLY A 130 0.92 7.60 -4.64
C GLY A 130 0.16 8.21 -3.45
N VAL A 131 0.43 9.47 -3.10
CA VAL A 131 -0.26 10.19 -2.01
C VAL A 131 -1.73 10.39 -2.33
N VAL A 132 -2.05 10.89 -3.52
CA VAL A 132 -3.44 11.13 -3.95
C VAL A 132 -4.20 9.81 -4.03
N THR A 133 -3.62 8.81 -4.71
CA THR A 133 -4.22 7.47 -4.85
C THR A 133 -4.39 6.80 -3.48
N GLY A 134 -3.41 6.95 -2.59
CA GLY A 134 -3.46 6.43 -1.23
C GLY A 134 -4.54 7.09 -0.38
N ALA A 135 -4.71 8.41 -0.50
CA ALA A 135 -5.78 9.13 0.18
C ALA A 135 -7.16 8.63 -0.28
N ILE A 136 -7.34 8.43 -1.59
CA ILE A 136 -8.55 7.86 -2.17
C ILE A 136 -8.77 6.42 -1.66
N ALA A 137 -7.74 5.57 -1.65
CA ALA A 137 -7.85 4.20 -1.15
C ALA A 137 -8.29 4.16 0.32
N VAL A 138 -7.74 5.03 1.16
CA VAL A 138 -8.14 5.12 2.58
C VAL A 138 -9.58 5.60 2.73
N LEU A 139 -9.98 6.61 1.94
CA LEU A 139 -11.36 7.08 1.94
C LEU A 139 -12.32 5.95 1.56
N LEU A 140 -12.03 5.21 0.49
CA LEU A 140 -12.83 4.07 0.05
C LEU A 140 -12.85 2.93 1.07
N CYS A 141 -11.72 2.62 1.73
CA CYS A 141 -11.69 1.63 2.83
C CYS A 141 -12.62 1.99 4.00
N ARG A 142 -12.88 3.29 4.23
CA ARG A 142 -13.80 3.76 5.27
C ARG A 142 -15.25 3.76 4.82
N LEU A 143 -15.52 4.01 3.54
CA LEU A 143 -16.87 4.09 2.99
C LEU A 143 -17.43 2.73 2.59
N VAL A 144 -16.57 1.78 2.19
CA VAL A 144 -16.99 0.46 1.71
C VAL A 144 -16.96 -0.54 2.87
N PRO A 145 -18.11 -1.08 3.31
CA PRO A 145 -18.16 -2.18 4.28
C PRO A 145 -17.24 -3.32 3.84
N ALA A 146 -16.64 -4.02 4.80
CA ALA A 146 -15.95 -5.26 4.45
C ALA A 146 -16.98 -6.19 3.81
N MET A 147 -16.76 -6.58 2.55
CA MET A 147 -17.52 -7.67 1.95
C MET A 147 -17.42 -8.84 2.92
N PRO A 148 -18.56 -9.38 3.41
CA PRO A 148 -18.55 -10.64 4.12
C PRO A 148 -17.85 -11.64 3.22
N ALA A 149 -16.79 -12.29 3.72
CA ALA A 149 -16.24 -13.42 3.01
C ALA A 149 -17.34 -14.49 2.98
N ASP A 150 -17.98 -14.65 1.83
CA ASP A 150 -19.05 -15.60 1.62
C ASP A 150 -18.56 -17.03 1.88
N GLY A 151 -19.27 -17.78 2.74
CA GLY A 151 -19.31 -19.24 2.64
C GLY A 151 -18.89 -20.11 3.84
N THR A 152 -18.53 -19.60 5.02
CA THR A 152 -18.13 -20.49 6.16
C THR A 152 -18.92 -20.31 7.44
N ASP A 153 -20.14 -19.77 7.39
CA ASP A 153 -21.01 -19.64 8.57
C ASP A 153 -22.30 -20.47 8.47
N ILE A 154 -22.18 -21.68 7.92
CA ILE A 154 -23.25 -22.70 7.95
C ILE A 154 -22.98 -23.78 9.03
N ASP A 155 -21.81 -23.78 9.68
CA ASP A 155 -21.41 -24.89 10.57
C ASP A 155 -21.46 -24.62 12.08
N ASP A 156 -21.81 -23.41 12.56
CA ASP A 156 -21.86 -23.15 14.02
C ASP A 156 -23.24 -23.41 14.67
N THR A 157 -24.30 -23.65 13.87
CA THR A 157 -25.66 -23.86 14.43
C THR A 157 -26.06 -25.32 14.63
N ARG A 158 -25.24 -26.29 14.18
CA ARG A 158 -25.49 -27.73 14.39
C ARG A 158 -24.89 -28.26 15.69
N ASP A 159 -23.77 -27.70 16.17
CA ASP A 159 -23.07 -28.29 17.32
C ASP A 159 -23.76 -27.97 18.67
N ARG A 160 -24.46 -26.84 18.76
CA ARG A 160 -25.15 -26.45 20.02
C ARG A 160 -26.44 -27.21 20.34
N ARG A 161 -26.98 -28.01 19.41
CA ARG A 161 -28.19 -28.83 19.67
C ARG A 161 -27.88 -30.28 20.09
N GLY A 162 -26.64 -30.74 19.95
CA GLY A 162 -26.23 -32.09 20.37
C GLY A 162 -25.76 -32.20 21.83
N ALA A 163 -25.21 -31.13 22.39
CA ALA A 163 -24.49 -31.18 23.67
C ALA A 163 -25.32 -30.88 24.94
N SER A 164 -26.63 -30.60 24.83
CA SER A 164 -27.44 -30.21 26.01
C SER A 164 -28.27 -31.34 26.62
N GLY A 165 -28.20 -32.57 26.10
CA GLY A 165 -29.15 -33.63 26.47
C GLY A 165 -28.64 -34.76 27.37
N VAL A 166 -27.33 -35.03 27.42
CA VAL A 166 -26.85 -36.34 27.93
C VAL A 166 -25.89 -36.25 29.12
N ASP A 167 -25.17 -35.14 29.32
CA ASP A 167 -24.17 -35.04 30.40
C ASP A 167 -24.72 -34.59 31.76
N ALA A 168 -26.01 -34.25 31.86
CA ALA A 168 -26.64 -33.84 33.11
C ALA A 168 -27.01 -35.01 34.05
N LEU A 169 -26.92 -36.27 33.60
CA LEU A 169 -27.44 -37.42 34.35
C LEU A 169 -26.40 -38.24 35.12
N LEU A 170 -25.11 -37.90 35.05
CA LEU A 170 -24.03 -38.69 35.69
C LEU A 170 -23.18 -37.87 36.69
N ARG A 171 -23.77 -36.86 37.35
CA ARG A 171 -23.10 -36.19 38.47
C ARG A 171 -23.61 -36.74 39.82
N PRO A 172 -22.80 -37.49 40.58
CA PRO A 172 -23.18 -37.95 41.91
C PRO A 172 -23.27 -36.76 42.90
N PRO A 173 -24.27 -36.74 43.80
CA PRO A 173 -24.42 -35.69 44.79
C PRO A 173 -23.51 -35.95 45.98
N GLY A 174 -22.58 -35.03 46.27
CA GLY A 174 -21.93 -34.97 47.58
C GLY A 174 -20.41 -34.89 47.55
N SER A 175 -19.88 -33.67 47.57
CA SER A 175 -18.73 -33.36 48.44
C SER A 175 -18.74 -31.87 48.77
N ARG A 176 -19.51 -31.53 49.81
CA ARG A 176 -19.26 -30.32 50.59
C ARG A 176 -17.84 -30.43 51.15
N ARG A 177 -16.94 -29.52 50.78
CA ARG A 177 -15.75 -29.24 51.61
C ARG A 177 -16.08 -28.05 52.53
N PRO A 178 -16.08 -28.24 53.85
CA PRO A 178 -16.15 -27.15 54.81
C PRO A 178 -14.75 -26.65 55.19
N GLY A 179 -14.65 -25.34 55.44
CA GLY A 179 -13.68 -24.77 56.37
C GLY A 179 -12.43 -24.13 55.76
N ILE A 180 -12.46 -22.80 55.62
CA ILE A 180 -11.29 -21.97 55.93
C ILE A 180 -11.75 -21.00 57.04
N PRO A 181 -11.24 -21.13 58.27
CA PRO A 181 -11.37 -20.09 59.27
C PRO A 181 -10.23 -19.06 59.16
N HIS A 182 -10.63 -17.82 59.42
CA HIS A 182 -9.89 -16.59 59.72
C HIS A 182 -8.42 -16.68 60.18
N ALA A 183 -7.66 -15.65 59.77
CA ALA A 183 -6.80 -14.89 60.69
C ALA A 183 -7.05 -13.37 60.51
N PRO A 184 -7.39 -12.64 61.58
CA PRO A 184 -7.31 -11.18 61.68
C PRO A 184 -6.05 -10.74 62.46
N GLY A 185 -5.66 -9.47 62.30
CA GLY A 185 -4.57 -8.82 63.05
C GLY A 185 -3.40 -8.45 62.13
N ASP A 186 -2.78 -7.28 62.20
CA ASP A 186 -2.89 -6.22 63.21
C ASP A 186 -2.22 -4.94 62.67
N THR A 187 -2.80 -3.80 63.06
CA THR A 187 -2.18 -2.51 63.50
C THR A 187 -0.90 -2.01 62.84
N ASP A 188 -0.94 -0.81 62.25
CA ASP A 188 -0.43 0.46 62.84
C ASP A 188 1.09 0.48 63.06
N ASP A 189 1.79 1.36 62.34
CA ASP A 189 2.39 2.56 62.95
C ASP A 189 3.43 3.21 62.02
N SER A 190 3.19 4.49 61.72
CA SER A 190 4.04 5.63 62.09
C SER A 190 5.57 5.54 61.94
N VAL A 191 6.13 6.62 61.36
CA VAL A 191 7.37 7.34 61.73
C VAL A 191 8.42 7.47 60.60
N SER A 192 8.57 8.74 60.21
CA SER A 192 9.74 9.48 59.66
C SER A 192 10.22 9.25 58.23
#